data_AF-A0A058ZPV3-F1
#
_entry.id   AF-A0A058ZPV3-F1
#
_cell.length_a   1.000
_cell.length_b   1.000
_cell.length_c   1.000
_cell.angle_alpha   90.00
_cell.angle_beta   90.00
_cell.angle_gamma   90.00
#
_symmetry.space_group_name_H-M   'P 1'
#
loop_
_entity.id
_entity.type
_entity.pdbx_description
1 polymer ?
#
loop_
_entity_poly.entity_id
_entity_poly.type
_entity_poly.pdbx_seq_one_letter_code
_entity_poly.pdbx_strand_id
1 'polypeptide(L)' 'MTEDWIIEILNDLRTFAQMNGLDDLATQLEQTLVVASQELSARPDAGAVMMAMQKLPPRH' A
#
# COMPACT_ATOMS: atom_id res chain seq x y z
N MET A 1 -10.66 1.33 10.19
CA MET A 1 -10.79 0.31 9.13
C MET A 1 -10.06 0.88 7.94
N THR A 2 -8.75 0.69 8.01
CA THR A 2 -7.73 1.29 7.16
C THR A 2 -7.84 0.65 5.77
N GLU A 3 -7.33 1.30 4.73
CA GLU A 3 -7.56 0.93 3.34
C GLU A 3 -7.02 -0.44 2.89
N ASP A 4 -6.77 -1.39 3.79
CA ASP A 4 -6.33 -2.77 3.53
C ASP A 4 -7.27 -3.55 2.59
N TRP A 5 -8.55 -3.17 2.49
CA TRP A 5 -9.51 -3.79 1.58
C TRP A 5 -9.08 -3.72 0.10
N ILE A 6 -8.27 -2.72 -0.29
CA ILE A 6 -7.77 -2.62 -1.66
C ILE A 6 -6.78 -3.75 -1.98
N ILE A 7 -6.01 -4.22 -0.98
CA ILE A 7 -5.08 -5.33 -1.17
C ILE A 7 -5.84 -6.62 -1.45
N GLU A 8 -6.94 -6.86 -0.73
CA GLU A 8 -7.82 -8.01 -0.96
C GLU A 8 -8.38 -7.98 -2.39
N ILE A 9 -8.90 -6.83 -2.84
CA ILE A 9 -9.42 -6.70 -4.21
C ILE A 9 -8.34 -6.91 -5.28
N LEU A 10 -7.16 -6.30 -5.11
CA LEU A 10 -6.07 -6.47 -6.05
C LEU A 10 -5.62 -7.95 -6.13
N ASN A 11 -5.67 -8.67 -5.01
CA ASN A 11 -5.38 -10.10 -4.97
C ASN A 11 -6.47 -10.94 -5.65
N ASP A 12 -7.75 -10.59 -5.47
CA ASP A 12 -8.87 -11.25 -6.16
C ASP A 12 -8.78 -11.05 -7.68
N LEU A 13 -8.48 -9.84 -8.13
CA LEU A 13 -8.27 -9.54 -9.55
C LEU A 13 -7.07 -10.29 -10.13
N ARG A 14 -5.97 -10.42 -9.37
CA ARG A 14 -4.80 -11.20 -9.79
C ARG A 14 -5.17 -12.66 -9.96
N THR A 15 -5.90 -13.22 -9.00
CA THR A 15 -6.37 -14.62 -9.05
C THR A 15 -7.29 -14.83 -10.26
N PHE A 16 -8.22 -13.92 -10.50
CA PHE A 16 -9.07 -13.95 -11.69
C PHE A 16 -8.23 -13.93 -12.98
N ALA A 17 -7.23 -13.04 -13.08
CA ALA A 17 -6.36 -12.95 -14.24
C ALA A 17 -5.61 -14.27 -14.50
N GLN A 18 -5.04 -14.87 -13.45
CA GLN A 18 -4.34 -16.16 -13.53
C GLN A 18 -5.26 -17.29 -13.99
N MET A 19 -6.47 -17.37 -13.44
CA MET A 19 -7.45 -18.40 -13.81
C MET A 19 -7.91 -18.29 -15.27
N ASN A 20 -7.78 -17.12 -15.90
CA ASN A 20 -8.21 -16.87 -17.27
C ASN A 20 -7.05 -16.77 -18.28
N GLY A 21 -5.80 -17.08 -17.86
CA GLY A 21 -4.64 -17.00 -18.76
C GLY A 21 -4.30 -15.58 -19.20
N LEU A 22 -4.67 -14.57 -18.39
CA LEU A 22 -4.34 -13.16 -18.62
C LEU A 22 -2.99 -12.84 -17.94
N ASP A 23 -1.92 -13.48 -18.39
CA ASP A 23 -0.61 -13.46 -17.71
C ASP A 23 -0.05 -12.04 -17.52
N ASP A 24 -0.09 -11.21 -18.57
CA ASP A 24 0.37 -9.82 -18.50
C ASP A 24 -0.39 -9.00 -17.44
N LEU A 25 -1.70 -9.23 -17.32
CA LEU A 25 -2.54 -8.57 -16.32
C LEU A 25 -2.19 -9.06 -14.91
N ALA A 26 -1.99 -10.37 -14.73
CA ALA A 26 -1.57 -10.92 -13.45
C ALA A 26 -0.20 -10.38 -13.00
N THR A 27 0.75 -10.23 -13.92
CA THR A 27 2.06 -9.60 -13.65
C THR A 27 1.90 -8.15 -13.23
N GLN A 28 1.10 -7.36 -13.94
CA GLN A 28 0.87 -5.95 -13.58
C GLN A 28 0.18 -5.80 -12.21
N LEU A 29 -0.79 -6.67 -11.90
CA LEU A 29 -1.46 -6.69 -10.60
C LEU A 29 -0.53 -7.08 -9.46
N GLU A 30 0.44 -7.98 -9.71
CA GLU A 30 1.48 -8.31 -8.74
C GLU A 30 2.38 -7.10 -8.44
N GLN A 31 2.80 -6.35 -9.45
CA GLN A 31 3.57 -5.10 -9.23
C GLN A 31 2.74 -4.05 -8.50
N THR A 32 1.45 -3.95 -8.83
CA THR A 32 0.51 -3.01 -8.19
C THR A 32 0.31 -3.34 -6.70
N LEU A 33 0.21 -4.63 -6.35
CA LEU A 33 0.13 -5.09 -4.96
C LEU A 33 1.35 -4.66 -4.14
N VAL A 34 2.56 -4.73 -4.71
CA VAL A 34 3.80 -4.29 -4.04
C VAL A 34 3.75 -2.80 -3.75
N VAL A 35 3.40 -1.98 -4.74
CA VAL A 35 3.30 -0.52 -4.58
C VAL A 35 2.22 -0.16 -3.55
N ALA A 36 1.02 -0.73 -3.67
CA ALA A 36 -0.08 -0.46 -2.74
C ALA A 36 0.29 -0.83 -1.29
N SER A 37 0.94 -1.98 -1.07
CA SER A 37 1.37 -2.40 0.27
C SER A 37 2.40 -1.44 0.86
N GLN A 38 3.34 -0.95 0.05
CA GLN A 38 4.33 0.03 0.48
C GLN A 38 3.67 1.35 0.87
N GLU A 39 2.77 1.87 0.05
CA GLU A 39 2.07 3.15 0.32
C GLU A 39 1.19 3.07 1.56
N LEU A 40 0.49 1.95 1.76
CA LEU A 40 -0.34 1.73 2.95
C LEU A 40 0.51 1.56 4.23
N SER A 41 1.68 0.92 4.12
CA SER A 41 2.61 0.75 5.25
C SER A 41 3.40 2.02 5.56
N ALA A 42 3.68 2.84 4.55
CA ALA A 42 4.44 4.08 4.65
C ALA A 42 3.62 5.26 5.17
N ARG A 43 2.29 5.13 5.22
CA ARG A 43 1.45 6.10 5.90
C ARG A 43 1.83 6.15 7.37
N PRO A 44 2.46 7.25 7.83
CA PRO A 44 2.63 7.43 9.24
C PRO A 44 1.23 7.54 9.85
N ASP A 45 1.03 6.95 11.03
CA ASP A 45 0.03 7.47 11.94
C ASP A 45 0.20 8.99 11.95
N ALA A 46 -0.78 9.76 11.46
CA ALA A 46 -0.65 11.21 11.36
C ALA A 46 -0.27 11.82 12.73
N GLY A 47 -0.63 11.15 13.83
CA GLY A 47 -0.19 11.46 15.18
C GLY A 47 1.31 11.29 15.43
N ALA A 48 1.97 10.28 14.85
CA ALA A 48 3.40 10.02 15.05
C ALA A 48 4.30 11.09 14.38
N VAL A 49 3.91 11.58 13.20
CA VAL A 49 4.65 12.65 12.51
C VAL A 49 4.49 13.98 13.24
N MET A 50 3.30 14.33 13.72
CA MET A 50 3.13 15.56 14.51
C MET A 50 3.90 15.52 15.84
N MET A 51 3.96 14.36 16.51
CA MET A 51 4.74 14.16 17.73
C MET A 51 6.26 14.26 17.48
N ALA A 52 6.74 13.75 16.34
CA ALA A 52 8.15 13.83 15.96
C ALA A 52 8.55 15.28 15.60
N MET A 53 7.67 16.03 14.93
CA MET A 53 7.90 17.44 14.60
C MET A 53 7.87 18.34 15.85
N GLN A 54 7.06 18.02 16.87
CA GLN A 54 6.97 18.78 18.11
C GLN A 54 8.19 18.59 19.04
N LYS A 55 8.93 17.48 18.90
CA LYS A 55 10.13 17.18 19.71
C LYS A 55 11.45 17.75 19.15
N LEU A 56 11.43 18.43 18.00
CA LEU A 56 12.64 19.01 17.44
C LEU A 56 13.01 20.30 18.20
N PRO A 57 14.20 20.40 18.83
CA PRO A 57 14.61 21.64 19.46
C PRO A 57 14.83 22.74 18.41
N PRO A 58 14.59 24.03 18.75
CA PRO A 58 14.76 25.13 17.81
C PRO A 58 16.22 25.19 17.34
N ARG A 59 16.41 25.23 16.02
CA ARG A 59 17.73 25.52 15.43
C ARG A 59 18.12 26.93 15.89
N HIS A 60 19.14 26.99 16.76
CA HIS A 60 19.77 28.24 17.18
C HIS A 60 20.41 28.94 16.00
#